data_AF-A0A366DH00-F1
#
_entry.id   AF-A0A366DH00-F1
#
_cell.length_a   1.000
_cell.length_b   1.000
_cell.length_c   1.000
_cell.angle_alpha   90.00
_cell.angle_beta   90.00
_cell.angle_gamma   90.00
#
_symmetry.space_group_name_H-M   'P 1'
#
loop_
_entity.id
_entity.type
_entity.pdbx_description
1 polymer ?
#
loop_
_entity_poly.entity_id
_entity_poly.type
_entity_poly.pdbx_seq_one_letter_code
_entity_poly.pdbx_strand_id
1 'polypeptide(L)'
;MRLLPPQGAENVDVLHTYTNGSCSVFCLELSSDELAEVLRTGCVFLTVLSGQTQPPVFIGSETTVRSVVVDYGGVWARERRAAE
;
A
#
# COMPACT_ATOMS: atom_id res chain seq x y z
N MET A 1 11.33 -2.89 -2.58
CA MET A 1 12.05 -2.65 -1.31
C MET A 1 11.23 -3.23 -0.17
N ARG A 2 11.85 -3.62 0.94
CA ARG A 2 11.14 -4.02 2.16
C ARG A 2 11.51 -3.03 3.26
N LEU A 3 10.52 -2.45 3.91
CA LEU A 3 10.71 -1.66 5.12
C LEU A 3 10.49 -2.59 6.30
N LEU A 4 11.53 -2.73 7.13
CA LEU A 4 11.48 -3.59 8.31
C LEU A 4 10.86 -2.82 9.48
N PRO A 5 10.11 -3.50 10.36
CA PRO A 5 9.63 -2.86 11.58
C PRO A 5 10.82 -2.45 12.47
N PRO A 6 10.66 -1.41 13.30
CA PRO A 6 11.63 -1.08 14.34
C PRO A 6 11.89 -2.29 15.25
N GLN A 7 13.12 -2.42 15.74
CA GLN A 7 13.47 -3.54 16.62
C GLN A 7 12.58 -3.54 17.87
N GLY A 8 11.93 -4.68 18.14
CA GLY A 8 11.05 -4.85 19.29
C GLY A 8 9.61 -4.36 19.10
N ALA A 9 9.22 -3.89 17.90
CA ALA A 9 7.82 -3.62 17.61
C ALA A 9 7.06 -4.93 17.38
N GLU A 10 6.01 -5.18 18.17
CA GLU A 10 5.15 -6.37 18.04
C GLU A 10 3.87 -6.10 17.25
N ASN A 11 3.57 -4.82 16.99
CA ASN A 11 2.33 -4.35 16.40
C ASN A 11 2.46 -3.87 14.94
N VAL A 12 3.63 -4.05 14.33
CA VAL A 12 3.92 -3.59 12.97
C VAL A 12 4.72 -4.67 12.23
N ASP A 13 4.25 -5.03 11.03
CA ASP A 13 4.89 -6.04 10.18
C ASP A 13 5.85 -5.44 9.14
N VAL A 14 6.59 -6.33 8.46
CA VAL A 14 7.40 -5.97 7.30
C VAL A 14 6.51 -5.42 6.18
N LEU A 15 6.78 -4.20 5.74
CA LEU A 15 6.04 -3.57 4.66
C LEU A 15 6.78 -3.74 3.33
N HIS A 16 6.14 -4.43 2.40
CA HIS A 16 6.63 -4.56 1.03
C HIS A 16 6.23 -3.32 0.23
N THR A 17 7.23 -2.57 -0.22
CA THR A 17 7.02 -1.30 -0.93
C THR A 17 7.73 -1.28 -2.28
N TYR A 18 7.10 -0.60 -3.25
CA TYR A 18 7.77 -0.05 -4.40
C TYR A 18 8.08 1.42 -4.13
N THR A 19 9.27 1.91 -4.51
CA THR A 19 9.58 3.34 -4.48
C THR A 19 10.35 3.74 -5.73
N ASN A 20 10.01 4.90 -6.29
CA ASN A 20 10.74 5.53 -7.38
C ASN A 20 11.51 6.79 -6.92
N GLY A 21 11.61 7.01 -5.60
CA GLY A 21 12.23 8.20 -5.00
C GLY A 21 11.26 9.38 -4.80
N SER A 22 10.14 9.42 -5.52
CA SER A 22 9.09 10.45 -5.37
C SER A 22 7.81 9.88 -4.75
N CYS A 23 7.47 8.64 -5.05
CA CYS A 23 6.33 7.92 -4.49
C CYS A 23 6.78 6.64 -3.81
N SER A 24 6.11 6.28 -2.70
CA SER A 24 6.20 4.96 -2.08
C SER A 24 4.83 4.31 -2.14
N VAL A 25 4.77 3.09 -2.65
CA VAL A 25 3.53 2.33 -2.85
C VAL A 25 3.64 1.00 -2.14
N PHE A 26 2.62 0.65 -1.37
CA PHE A 26 2.44 -0.68 -0.81
C PHE A 26 1.06 -1.20 -1.20
N CYS A 27 0.90 -2.52 -1.18
CA CYS A 27 -0.38 -3.18 -1.40
C CYS A 27 -0.64 -4.08 -0.20
N LEU A 28 -1.87 -4.05 0.33
CA LEU A 28 -2.32 -4.98 1.35
C LEU A 28 -3.36 -5.89 0.73
N GLU A 29 -3.18 -7.20 0.92
CA GLU A 29 -4.22 -8.17 0.62
C GLU A 29 -5.10 -8.30 1.86
N LEU A 30 -6.37 -7.92 1.71
CA LEU A 30 -7.35 -8.03 2.78
C LEU A 30 -7.79 -9.48 2.94
N SER A 31 -7.95 -9.92 4.18
CA SER A 31 -8.66 -11.15 4.49
C SER A 31 -10.13 -11.07 4.04
N SER A 32 -10.80 -12.23 3.95
CA SER A 32 -12.21 -12.29 3.57
C SER A 32 -13.11 -11.45 4.50
N ASP A 33 -12.80 -11.44 5.79
CA ASP A 33 -13.58 -10.70 6.80
C ASP A 33 -13.39 -9.19 6.66
N GLU A 34 -12.14 -8.73 6.45
CA GLU A 34 -11.83 -7.32 6.20
C GLU A 34 -12.45 -6.86 4.87
N LEU A 35 -12.38 -7.68 3.82
CA LEU A 35 -13.01 -7.38 2.54
C LEU A 35 -14.53 -7.28 2.70
N ALA A 36 -15.17 -8.16 3.48
CA ALA A 36 -16.59 -8.09 3.77
C ALA A 36 -16.96 -6.80 4.53
N GLU A 37 -16.11 -6.33 5.45
CA GLU A 37 -16.31 -5.05 6.13
C GLU A 37 -16.21 -3.86 5.18
N VAL A 38 -15.19 -3.84 4.31
CA VAL A 38 -15.03 -2.79 3.29
C VAL A 38 -16.22 -2.79 2.33
N LEU A 39 -16.70 -3.96 1.89
CA LEU A 39 -17.89 -4.06 1.03
C LEU A 39 -19.17 -3.57 1.72
N ARG A 40 -19.31 -3.86 3.02
CA ARG A 40 -20.47 -3.44 3.82
C ARG A 40 -20.49 -1.94 4.10
N THR A 41 -19.33 -1.34 4.33
CA THR A 41 -19.21 0.06 4.79
C THR A 41 -18.83 1.03 3.68
N GLY A 42 -18.18 0.55 2.61
CA GLY A 42 -17.53 1.37 1.59
C GLY A 42 -16.30 2.11 2.10
N CYS A 43 -15.84 1.83 3.32
CA CYS A 43 -14.80 2.59 4.00
C CYS A 43 -13.50 1.80 4.08
N VAL A 44 -12.38 2.50 3.86
CA VAL A 44 -11.03 2.00 4.14
C VAL A 44 -10.38 2.98 5.10
N PHE A 45 -9.89 2.48 6.24
CA PHE A 45 -9.18 3.27 7.22
C PHE A 45 -7.68 3.02 7.07
N LEU A 46 -6.90 4.10 6.91
CA LEU A 46 -5.45 4.04 6.82
C LEU A 46 -4.82 4.89 7.91
N THR A 47 -3.93 4.30 8.70
CA THR A 47 -3.09 5.01 9.65
C THR A 47 -1.64 4.91 9.20
N VAL A 48 -0.97 6.05 9.05
CA VAL A 48 0.47 6.13 8.79
C VAL A 48 1.14 6.77 9.99
N LEU A 49 2.07 6.05 10.63
CA LEU A 49 2.75 6.49 11.85
C LEU A 49 3.98 7.37 11.50
N SER A 50 3.76 8.50 10.84
CA SER A 50 4.83 9.40 10.36
C SER A 50 5.21 10.52 11.34
N GLY A 51 4.64 10.53 12.54
CA GLY A 51 4.89 11.57 13.54
C GLY A 51 4.19 12.89 13.21
N GLN A 52 4.95 13.98 13.04
CA GLN A 52 4.41 15.35 12.93
C GLN A 52 4.05 15.77 11.50
N THR A 53 4.51 15.06 10.47
CA THR A 53 4.27 15.43 9.06
C THR A 53 3.75 14.22 8.31
N GLN A 54 2.68 14.40 7.54
CA GLN A 54 2.10 13.36 6.70
C GLN A 54 1.83 13.92 5.30
N PRO A 55 2.54 13.46 4.25
CA PRO A 55 2.17 13.73 2.87
C PRO A 55 0.76 13.16 2.57
N PRO A 56 -0.01 13.78 1.67
CA PRO A 56 -1.28 13.21 1.21
C PRO A 56 -1.10 11.77 0.72
N VAL A 57 -2.06 10.90 1.06
CA VAL A 57 -2.05 9.51 0.61
C VAL A 57 -3.15 9.29 -0.41
N PHE A 58 -2.77 8.65 -1.52
CA PHE A 58 -3.72 8.20 -2.54
C PHE A 58 -4.00 6.71 -2.35
N ILE A 59 -5.29 6.35 -2.25
CA ILE A 59 -5.75 4.96 -2.13
C ILE A 59 -6.59 4.64 -3.36
N GLY A 60 -6.33 3.50 -4.00
CA GLY A 60 -7.10 3.07 -5.15
C GLY A 60 -6.73 1.68 -5.62
N SER A 61 -7.40 1.23 -6.69
CA SER A 61 -7.05 -0.03 -7.36
C SER A 61 -5.62 0.02 -7.91
N GLU A 62 -5.01 -1.14 -8.14
CA GLU A 62 -3.67 -1.22 -8.74
C GLU A 62 -3.55 -0.38 -10.02
N THR A 63 -4.54 -0.50 -10.92
CA THR A 63 -4.58 0.25 -12.17
C THR A 63 -4.60 1.76 -11.94
N THR A 64 -5.44 2.23 -11.01
CA THR A 64 -5.58 3.65 -10.68
C THR A 64 -4.32 4.20 -10.01
N VAL A 65 -3.73 3.46 -9.07
CA VAL A 65 -2.48 3.89 -8.42
C VAL A 65 -1.35 3.96 -9.45
N ARG A 66 -1.24 2.98 -10.36
CA ARG A 66 -0.23 3.02 -11.43
C ARG A 66 -0.42 4.23 -12.36
N SER A 67 -1.66 4.57 -12.73
CA SER A 67 -1.90 5.75 -13.57
C SER A 67 -1.54 7.07 -12.88
N VAL A 68 -1.60 7.13 -11.55
CA VAL A 68 -1.13 8.31 -10.80
C VAL A 68 0.40 8.29 -10.68
N VAL A 69 0.99 7.16 -10.28
CA VAL A 69 2.42 7.06 -9.94
C VAL A 69 3.31 7.23 -11.17
N VAL A 70 2.85 6.86 -12.36
CA VAL A 70 3.64 7.00 -13.60
C VAL A 70 3.99 8.46 -13.91
N ASP A 71 3.15 9.41 -13.49
CA ASP A 71 3.41 10.85 -13.68
C ASP A 71 4.58 11.34 -12.81
N TYR A 72 4.93 10.59 -11.77
CA TYR A 72 6.02 10.88 -10.83
C TYR A 72 7.25 10.00 -11.06
N GLY A 73 7.28 9.21 -12.14
CA GLY A 73 8.42 8.37 -12.51
C GLY A 73 8.02 6.95 -12.91
N GLY A 74 8.89 5.98 -12.61
CA GLY A 74 8.63 4.57 -12.92
C GLY A 74 7.47 3.98 -12.10
N VAL A 75 6.93 2.87 -12.60
CA VAL A 75 5.99 2.00 -11.89
C VAL A 75 6.55 0.59 -11.78
N TRP A 76 6.02 -0.22 -10.86
CA TRP A 76 6.41 -1.62 -10.72
C TRP A 76 6.01 -2.44 -11.95
N ALA A 77 6.81 -3.47 -12.22
CA ALA A 77 6.48 -4.49 -13.22
C ALA A 77 5.24 -5.26 -12.77
N ARG A 78 4.36 -5.61 -13.70
CA ARG A 78 3.25 -6.52 -13.41
C ARG A 78 3.85 -7.90 -13.23
N GLU A 79 3.76 -8.46 -12.03
CA GLU A 79 3.90 -9.91 -11.90
C GLU A 79 2.72 -10.56 -12.63
N ARG A 80 2.99 -11.58 -13.45
CA ARG A 80 1.91 -12.48 -13.87
C ARG A 80 1.42 -13.15 -12.60
N ARG A 81 0.25 -12.76 -12.09
CA ARG A 81 -0.49 -13.60 -11.14
C ARG A 81 -0.62 -14.96 -11.82
N ALA A 82 -0.10 -16.02 -11.20
CA ALA A 82 -0.35 -17.37 -11.67
C ALA A 82 -1.88 -17.52 -11.68
N ALA A 83 -2.44 -17.83 -12.86
CA ALA A 83 -3.83 -18.22 -12.94
C ALA A 83 -3.97 -19.50 -12.10
N GLU A 84 -4.93 -19.47 -11.17
CA GLU A 84 -5.36 -20.64 -10.39
C GLU A 84 -5.72 -21.83 -11.29
#